data_AF-A0A433NRE1-F1
#
_entry.id   AF-A0A433NRE1-F1
#
_cell.length_a   1.000
_cell.length_b   1.000
_cell.length_c   1.000
_cell.angle_alpha   90.00
_cell.angle_beta   90.00
_cell.angle_gamma   90.00
#
_symmetry.space_group_name_H-M   'P 1'
#
loop_
_entity.id
_entity.type
_entity.pdbx_description
1 polymer ?
#
loop_
_entity_poly.entity_id
_entity_poly.type
_entity_poly.pdbx_seq_one_letter_code
_entity_poly.pdbx_strand_id
1 'polypeptide(L)'
;MATGYILIIAILILGGVIATVGDRIGTRVGKKRLSLFNLRPKNTAVLVTILTGLGISASTLGILFLADEGLRKGVFELEDIQKDLRRKRVQLENTTQQLDTTRTELDQARIEQSKAQQELQEINKSLQSANARQQQTQAQLNRTIKQQAQTQEELQRTQKQLGQVATQYQQAKTQLQSVYAERNKQLAEIKLLKAERQRLYEEAKQALAEAQAAIDKRDQELAKRQEEIEARDRKIASLDNIIQKRNLEITAREKIIAQREARLKDLEAQQQDLEQEVARLEKYYQSYRDLRLGKLALFRGQVLAAGVVRVQQPSAVRQAVIQLLQEANRNASIELTEPNLNPAPNMQILRVTEEQIEQLGKQIQDGREYVVRVFSAGNYVRGEKPVEFFADAALNQIVFSGGEVLATTSADPKTMTSYQLRQRLELLISASQFRARNAGILENIQIDGTFIRFVSQLRQYDQPLDIKAIAAEDTYTAGPLKVKLVAIKNGQVIFST
;
A
#
# COMPACT_ATOMS: atom_id res chain seq x y z
N MET A 1 158.87 -123.97 11.99
CA MET A 1 159.47 -125.31 11.85
C MET A 1 161.00 -125.29 11.81
N ALA A 2 161.66 -124.38 11.07
CA ALA A 2 163.13 -124.31 11.01
C ALA A 2 163.84 -123.87 12.31
N THR A 3 163.20 -123.08 13.17
CA THR A 3 163.77 -122.57 14.45
C THR A 3 163.79 -123.61 15.57
N GLY A 4 162.83 -124.56 15.57
CA GLY A 4 162.72 -125.59 16.61
C GLY A 4 163.91 -126.54 16.62
N TYR A 5 164.40 -126.92 15.43
CA TYR A 5 165.60 -127.77 15.31
C TYR A 5 166.88 -127.06 15.76
N ILE A 6 167.00 -125.74 15.53
CA ILE A 6 168.14 -124.94 16.00
C ILE A 6 168.18 -124.90 17.54
N LEU A 7 167.00 -124.76 18.19
CA LEU A 7 166.90 -124.74 19.64
C LEU A 7 167.26 -126.11 20.26
N ILE A 8 166.81 -127.20 19.63
CA ILE A 8 167.10 -128.57 20.08
C ILE A 8 168.59 -128.90 19.92
N ILE A 9 169.22 -128.53 18.80
CA ILE A 9 170.67 -128.74 18.57
C ILE A 9 171.51 -127.91 19.57
N ALA A 10 171.13 -126.66 19.84
CA ALA A 10 171.82 -125.81 20.81
C ALA A 10 171.76 -126.37 22.24
N ILE A 11 170.60 -126.91 22.65
CA ILE A 11 170.41 -127.56 23.96
C ILE A 11 171.25 -128.84 24.07
N LEU A 12 171.34 -129.63 23.00
CA LEU A 12 172.19 -130.84 22.97
C LEU A 12 173.69 -130.52 23.07
N ILE A 13 174.18 -129.48 22.37
CA ILE A 13 175.58 -129.05 22.45
C ILE A 13 175.91 -128.51 23.85
N LEU A 14 175.04 -127.66 24.41
CA LEU A 14 175.24 -127.07 25.74
C LEU A 14 175.20 -128.14 26.83
N GLY A 15 174.29 -129.12 26.71
CA GLY A 15 174.20 -130.26 27.60
C GLY A 15 175.47 -131.11 27.62
N GLY A 16 176.09 -131.35 26.46
CA GLY A 16 177.36 -132.09 26.36
C GLY A 16 178.56 -131.37 27.01
N VAL A 17 178.64 -130.04 26.87
CA VAL A 17 179.69 -129.21 27.49
C VAL A 17 179.52 -129.14 29.01
N ILE A 18 178.30 -129.01 29.50
CA ILE A 18 178.03 -128.91 30.95
C ILE A 18 178.25 -130.27 31.63
N ALA A 19 177.87 -131.37 30.99
CA ALA A 19 178.08 -132.72 31.53
C ALA A 19 179.57 -133.04 31.74
N THR A 20 180.44 -132.64 30.80
CA THR A 20 181.90 -132.85 30.91
C THR A 20 182.55 -132.00 32.00
N VAL A 21 182.04 -130.79 32.27
CA VAL A 21 182.51 -129.97 33.40
C VAL A 21 182.05 -130.57 34.73
N GLY A 22 180.82 -131.09 34.79
CA GLY A 22 180.28 -131.76 35.98
C GLY A 22 181.13 -132.94 36.46
N ASP A 23 181.56 -133.82 35.54
CA ASP A 23 182.38 -134.99 35.87
C ASP A 23 183.80 -134.61 36.36
N ARG A 24 184.38 -133.54 35.78
CA ARG A 24 185.68 -133.00 36.19
C ARG A 24 185.67 -132.37 37.58
N ILE A 25 184.56 -131.74 37.95
CA ILE A 25 184.39 -131.17 39.30
C ILE A 25 184.25 -132.31 40.31
N GLY A 26 183.44 -133.33 40.02
CA GLY A 26 183.27 -134.50 40.90
C GLY A 26 184.59 -135.23 41.19
N THR A 27 185.39 -135.52 40.16
CA THR A 27 186.66 -136.25 40.30
C THR A 27 187.76 -135.47 41.01
N ARG A 28 187.84 -134.13 40.83
CA ARG A 28 188.80 -133.28 41.54
C ARG A 28 188.52 -133.16 43.04
N VAL A 29 187.25 -133.14 43.42
CA VAL A 29 186.87 -133.15 44.84
C VAL A 29 187.29 -134.47 45.50
N GLY A 30 187.19 -135.59 44.78
CA GLY A 30 187.60 -136.91 45.28
C GLY A 30 189.11 -137.07 45.56
N LYS A 31 190.01 -136.49 44.76
CA LYS A 31 191.48 -136.64 44.95
C LYS A 31 192.06 -135.74 46.05
N LYS A 32 191.45 -134.60 46.34
CA LYS A 32 191.97 -133.62 47.33
C LYS A 32 191.61 -133.92 48.79
N ARG A 33 190.91 -135.03 49.07
CA ARG A 33 190.41 -135.40 50.41
C ARG A 33 189.62 -134.26 51.09
N LEU A 34 188.86 -133.51 50.31
CA LEU A 34 188.02 -132.43 50.82
C LEU A 34 186.77 -133.03 51.48
N SER A 35 186.51 -132.60 52.72
CA SER A 35 185.30 -132.92 53.47
C SER A 35 184.36 -131.72 53.36
N LEU A 36 183.12 -131.96 52.92
CA LEU A 36 182.01 -131.02 53.03
C LEU A 36 181.02 -131.64 54.02
N PHE A 37 180.69 -130.94 55.10
CA PHE A 37 179.79 -131.42 56.16
C PHE A 37 180.23 -132.74 56.84
N ASN A 38 181.51 -132.88 57.17
CA ASN A 38 182.06 -134.01 57.97
C ASN A 38 181.93 -135.41 57.32
N LEU A 39 181.63 -135.48 56.02
CA LEU A 39 181.45 -136.73 55.29
C LEU A 39 182.79 -137.32 54.83
N ARG A 40 182.89 -138.66 54.89
CA ARG A 40 184.07 -139.42 54.41
C ARG A 40 184.32 -139.07 52.93
N PRO A 41 185.58 -138.79 52.50
CA PRO A 41 185.87 -138.13 51.21
C PRO A 41 185.26 -138.74 49.94
N LYS A 42 184.86 -140.02 49.97
CA LYS A 42 184.21 -140.69 48.84
C LYS A 42 182.73 -140.27 48.62
N ASN A 43 182.01 -139.83 49.66
CA ASN A 43 180.57 -139.53 49.58
C ASN A 43 180.27 -138.08 49.16
N THR A 44 181.15 -137.14 49.49
CA THR A 44 181.04 -135.73 49.09
C THR A 44 181.00 -135.55 47.57
N ALA A 45 181.74 -136.39 46.84
CA ALA A 45 181.76 -136.36 45.39
C ALA A 45 180.38 -136.69 44.78
N VAL A 46 179.61 -137.60 45.39
CA VAL A 46 178.31 -138.04 44.89
C VAL A 46 177.23 -136.96 45.05
N LEU A 47 177.22 -136.26 46.19
CA LEU A 47 176.23 -135.22 46.47
C LEU A 47 176.34 -134.05 45.49
N VAL A 48 177.57 -133.64 45.18
CA VAL A 48 177.83 -132.54 44.24
C VAL A 48 177.26 -132.89 42.86
N THR A 49 177.34 -134.14 42.42
CA THR A 49 176.80 -134.59 41.12
C THR A 49 175.28 -134.52 41.01
N ILE A 50 174.55 -134.82 42.10
CA ILE A 50 173.07 -134.74 42.11
C ILE A 50 172.61 -133.29 41.98
N LEU A 51 173.29 -132.37 42.69
CA LEU A 51 172.97 -130.94 42.63
C LEU A 51 173.22 -130.35 41.23
N THR A 52 174.27 -130.78 40.53
CA THR A 52 174.46 -130.39 39.13
C THR A 52 173.39 -130.96 38.21
N GLY A 53 172.94 -132.20 38.43
CA GLY A 53 171.84 -132.79 37.66
C GLY A 53 170.53 -132.01 37.79
N LEU A 54 170.19 -131.55 39.00
CA LEU A 54 168.97 -130.80 39.28
C LEU A 54 168.99 -129.38 38.69
N GLY A 55 170.18 -128.75 38.66
CA GLY A 55 170.38 -127.45 38.02
C GLY A 55 170.12 -127.45 36.51
N ILE A 56 170.28 -128.59 35.85
CA ILE A 56 170.06 -128.71 34.40
C ILE A 56 168.57 -128.71 34.06
N SER A 57 167.74 -129.49 34.77
CA SER A 57 166.30 -129.61 34.46
C SER A 57 165.52 -128.31 34.68
N ALA A 58 165.86 -127.54 35.72
CA ALA A 58 165.22 -126.26 36.00
C ALA A 58 165.50 -125.22 34.88
N SER A 59 166.70 -125.25 34.33
CA SER A 59 167.10 -124.34 33.25
C SER A 59 166.34 -124.63 31.95
N THR A 60 166.07 -125.90 31.63
CA THR A 60 165.31 -126.28 30.43
C THR A 60 163.86 -125.79 30.50
N LEU A 61 163.22 -125.91 31.68
CA LEU A 61 161.85 -125.46 31.87
C LEU A 61 161.73 -123.93 31.78
N GLY A 62 162.68 -123.20 32.36
CA GLY A 62 162.69 -121.73 32.32
C GLY A 62 162.78 -121.16 30.90
N ILE A 63 163.53 -121.83 30.02
CA ILE A 63 163.67 -121.41 28.62
C ILE A 63 162.36 -121.60 27.85
N LEU A 64 161.59 -122.66 28.14
CA LEU A 64 160.36 -122.97 27.40
C LEU A 64 159.25 -121.94 27.66
N PHE A 65 159.15 -121.41 28.89
CA PHE A 65 158.23 -120.33 29.22
C PHE A 65 158.63 -118.97 28.63
N LEU A 66 159.92 -118.72 28.47
CA LEU A 66 160.41 -117.48 27.84
C LEU A 66 160.21 -117.49 26.32
N ALA A 67 160.21 -118.66 25.70
CA ALA A 67 160.16 -118.79 24.24
C ALA A 67 158.73 -118.81 23.64
N ASP A 68 157.69 -119.14 24.41
CA ASP A 68 156.33 -119.33 23.88
C ASP A 68 155.27 -118.42 24.52
N GLU A 69 154.72 -117.48 23.74
CA GLU A 69 153.66 -116.56 24.20
C GLU A 69 152.27 -117.19 24.28
N GLY A 70 152.01 -118.28 23.55
CA GLY A 70 150.72 -118.98 23.53
C GLY A 70 150.45 -119.68 24.85
N LEU A 71 151.49 -120.27 25.44
CA LEU A 71 151.44 -120.90 26.76
C LEU A 71 151.14 -119.90 27.88
N ARG A 72 151.58 -118.63 27.75
CA ARG A 72 151.32 -117.56 28.73
C ARG A 72 149.87 -117.07 28.71
N LYS A 73 149.28 -116.83 27.54
CA LYS A 73 147.88 -116.35 27.42
C LYS A 73 146.83 -117.39 27.83
N GLY A 74 147.09 -118.67 27.56
CA GLY A 74 146.14 -119.75 27.88
C GLY A 74 145.92 -120.01 29.37
N VAL A 75 146.89 -119.66 30.22
CA VAL A 75 146.85 -119.97 31.67
C VAL A 75 146.27 -118.82 32.51
N PHE A 76 146.21 -117.57 32.01
CA PHE A 76 145.92 -116.40 32.87
C PHE A 76 144.74 -115.47 32.47
N GLU A 77 144.16 -115.50 31.25
CA GLU A 77 143.23 -114.42 30.78
C GLU A 77 141.81 -114.85 30.32
N LEU A 78 141.37 -116.10 30.50
CA LEU A 78 140.11 -116.59 29.90
C LEU A 78 138.83 -115.94 30.50
N GLU A 79 138.87 -115.53 31.76
CA GLU A 79 137.69 -115.11 32.53
C GLU A 79 137.23 -113.68 32.20
N ASP A 80 138.16 -112.77 31.88
CA ASP A 80 137.85 -111.37 31.55
C ASP A 80 137.16 -111.23 30.18
N ILE A 81 137.50 -112.07 29.20
CA ILE A 81 136.90 -112.03 27.86
C ILE A 81 135.41 -112.41 27.90
N GLN A 82 135.02 -113.38 28.74
CA GLN A 82 133.61 -113.77 28.88
C GLN A 82 132.75 -112.65 29.51
N LYS A 83 133.35 -111.81 30.36
CA LYS A 83 132.67 -110.72 31.08
C LYS A 83 132.32 -109.54 30.14
N ASP A 84 133.19 -109.19 29.20
CA ASP A 84 132.94 -108.11 28.23
C ASP A 84 131.83 -108.47 27.23
N LEU A 85 131.83 -109.71 26.72
CA LEU A 85 130.76 -110.21 25.85
C LEU A 85 129.38 -110.15 26.52
N ARG A 86 129.30 -110.44 27.82
CA ARG A 86 128.05 -110.34 28.58
C ARG A 86 127.61 -108.88 28.74
N ARG A 87 128.53 -107.95 29.04
CA ARG A 87 128.24 -106.51 29.14
C ARG A 87 127.70 -105.93 27.83
N LYS A 88 128.34 -106.25 26.69
CA LYS A 88 127.89 -105.76 25.39
C LYS A 88 126.53 -106.30 24.98
N ARG A 89 126.19 -107.55 25.34
CA ARG A 89 124.83 -108.09 25.14
C ARG A 89 123.78 -107.32 25.93
N VAL A 90 124.04 -107.06 27.22
CA VAL A 90 123.13 -106.27 28.08
C VAL A 90 122.95 -104.84 27.55
N GLN A 91 124.02 -104.22 27.06
CA GLN A 91 123.95 -102.86 26.52
C GLN A 91 123.19 -102.81 25.19
N LEU A 92 123.32 -103.83 24.33
CA LEU A 92 122.54 -103.95 23.11
C LEU A 92 121.04 -104.10 23.43
N GLU A 93 120.72 -104.97 24.40
CA GLU A 93 119.36 -105.20 24.88
C GLU A 93 118.72 -103.92 25.43
N ASN A 94 119.45 -103.18 26.28
CA ASN A 94 118.99 -101.89 26.82
C ASN A 94 118.75 -100.84 25.73
N THR A 95 119.67 -100.70 24.76
CA THR A 95 119.50 -99.74 23.65
C THR A 95 118.34 -100.14 22.74
N THR A 96 118.12 -101.44 22.50
CA THR A 96 116.95 -101.91 21.75
C THR A 96 115.65 -101.62 22.48
N GLN A 97 115.60 -101.78 23.81
CA GLN A 97 114.44 -101.40 24.61
C GLN A 97 114.18 -99.87 24.55
N GLN A 98 115.21 -99.04 24.69
CA GLN A 98 115.06 -97.58 24.57
C GLN A 98 114.58 -97.13 23.18
N LEU A 99 115.06 -97.81 22.13
CA LEU A 99 114.60 -97.55 20.77
C LEU A 99 113.11 -97.89 20.62
N ASP A 100 112.67 -99.00 21.23
CA ASP A 100 111.28 -99.46 21.20
C ASP A 100 110.35 -98.55 22.00
N THR A 101 110.77 -98.10 23.19
CA THR A 101 110.01 -97.10 23.99
C THR A 101 109.90 -95.77 23.25
N THR A 102 111.01 -95.26 22.70
CA THR A 102 111.01 -93.99 21.96
C THR A 102 110.17 -94.08 20.68
N ARG A 103 110.18 -95.22 19.98
CA ARG A 103 109.30 -95.48 18.84
C ARG A 103 107.83 -95.45 19.25
N THR A 104 107.50 -96.11 20.35
CA THR A 104 106.13 -96.14 20.90
C THR A 104 105.67 -94.74 21.29
N GLU A 105 106.51 -93.97 21.99
CA GLU A 105 106.22 -92.57 22.35
C GLU A 105 106.07 -91.68 21.12
N LEU A 106 106.91 -91.86 20.10
CA LEU A 106 106.81 -91.11 18.84
C LEU A 106 105.53 -91.45 18.08
N ASP A 107 105.16 -92.73 18.02
CA ASP A 107 103.92 -93.18 17.39
C ASP A 107 102.70 -92.65 18.14
N GLN A 108 102.75 -92.63 19.48
CA GLN A 108 101.70 -92.04 20.30
C GLN A 108 101.59 -90.52 20.12
N ALA A 109 102.72 -89.80 20.09
CA ALA A 109 102.75 -88.37 19.80
C ALA A 109 102.25 -88.06 18.38
N ARG A 110 102.52 -88.93 17.39
CA ARG A 110 101.98 -88.82 16.03
C ARG A 110 100.46 -89.03 15.99
N ILE A 111 99.95 -89.99 16.75
CA ILE A 111 98.50 -90.22 16.88
C ILE A 111 97.82 -89.01 17.54
N GLU A 112 98.40 -88.48 18.62
CA GLU A 112 97.88 -87.29 19.29
C GLU A 112 97.93 -86.05 18.39
N GLN A 113 99.03 -85.84 17.66
CA GLN A 113 99.14 -84.76 16.67
C GLN A 113 98.10 -84.91 15.56
N SER A 114 97.87 -86.13 15.06
CA SER A 114 96.86 -86.39 14.04
C SER A 114 95.44 -86.12 14.56
N LYS A 115 95.13 -86.53 15.79
CA LYS A 115 93.85 -86.20 16.46
C LYS A 115 93.68 -84.71 16.65
N ALA A 116 94.69 -84.02 17.17
CA ALA A 116 94.65 -82.57 17.34
C ALA A 116 94.49 -81.83 16.00
N GLN A 117 95.12 -82.31 14.92
CA GLN A 117 94.91 -81.78 13.57
C GLN A 117 93.47 -82.01 13.06
N GLN A 118 92.89 -83.18 13.31
CA GLN A 118 91.50 -83.47 12.98
C GLN A 118 90.53 -82.59 13.77
N GLU A 119 90.71 -82.48 15.08
CA GLU A 119 89.91 -81.58 15.94
C GLU A 119 90.03 -80.13 15.49
N LEU A 120 91.23 -79.66 15.13
CA LEU A 120 91.44 -78.30 14.63
C LEU A 120 90.73 -78.08 13.28
N GLN A 121 90.70 -79.09 12.40
CA GLN A 121 89.93 -79.02 11.15
C GLN A 121 88.41 -78.95 11.42
N GLU A 122 87.90 -79.75 12.35
CA GLU A 122 86.49 -79.72 12.75
C GLU A 122 86.09 -78.40 13.40
N ILE A 123 86.93 -77.89 14.30
CA ILE A 123 86.75 -76.58 14.94
C ILE A 123 86.76 -75.48 13.88
N ASN A 124 87.70 -75.49 12.94
CA ASN A 124 87.73 -74.52 11.85
C ASN A 124 86.48 -74.58 10.98
N LYS A 125 85.99 -75.77 10.65
CA LYS A 125 84.74 -75.95 9.90
C LYS A 125 83.53 -75.43 10.69
N SER A 126 83.48 -75.71 11.99
CA SER A 126 82.44 -75.20 12.90
C SER A 126 82.48 -73.67 12.99
N LEU A 127 83.67 -73.09 13.17
CA LEU A 127 83.90 -71.65 13.22
C LEU A 127 83.49 -70.96 11.91
N GLN A 128 83.84 -71.54 10.76
CA GLN A 128 83.37 -71.06 9.44
C GLN A 128 81.85 -71.08 9.36
N SER A 129 81.19 -72.15 9.81
CA SER A 129 79.73 -72.25 9.80
C SER A 129 79.07 -71.24 10.76
N ALA A 130 79.66 -71.02 11.94
CA ALA A 130 79.21 -70.05 12.91
C ALA A 130 79.36 -68.61 12.38
N ASN A 131 80.49 -68.29 11.74
CA ASN A 131 80.72 -67.01 11.09
C ASN A 131 79.74 -66.78 9.92
N ALA A 132 79.46 -67.80 9.10
CA ALA A 132 78.47 -67.70 8.03
C ALA A 132 77.06 -67.46 8.58
N ARG A 133 76.67 -68.17 9.66
CA ARG A 133 75.39 -67.94 10.36
C ARG A 133 75.30 -66.55 10.97
N GLN A 134 76.39 -66.05 11.57
CA GLN A 134 76.46 -64.70 12.11
C GLN A 134 76.27 -63.66 10.99
N GLN A 135 76.96 -63.81 9.85
CA GLN A 135 76.81 -62.91 8.70
C GLN A 135 75.38 -62.94 8.15
N GLN A 136 74.78 -64.12 8.01
CA GLN A 136 73.39 -64.26 7.57
C GLN A 136 72.41 -63.61 8.55
N THR A 137 72.63 -63.80 9.85
CA THR A 137 71.81 -63.18 10.91
C THR A 137 71.96 -61.66 10.90
N GLN A 138 73.18 -61.15 10.71
CA GLN A 138 73.43 -59.71 10.58
C GLN A 138 72.76 -59.13 9.34
N ALA A 139 72.80 -59.83 8.21
CA ALA A 139 72.09 -59.43 6.99
C ALA A 139 70.56 -59.42 7.21
N GLN A 140 70.02 -60.41 7.92
CA GLN A 140 68.60 -60.49 8.26
C GLN A 140 68.18 -59.39 9.24
N LEU A 141 69.02 -59.08 10.24
CA LEU A 141 68.81 -57.98 11.17
C LEU A 141 68.79 -56.64 10.42
N ASN A 142 69.75 -56.40 9.53
CA ASN A 142 69.81 -55.18 8.72
C ASN A 142 68.58 -55.04 7.81
N ARG A 143 68.08 -56.15 7.23
CA ARG A 143 66.82 -56.16 6.46
C ARG A 143 65.61 -55.81 7.33
N THR A 144 65.53 -56.38 8.53
CA THR A 144 64.43 -56.15 9.46
C THR A 144 64.44 -54.70 9.97
N ILE A 145 65.62 -54.15 10.29
CA ILE A 145 65.79 -52.74 10.65
C ILE A 145 65.33 -51.83 9.51
N LYS A 146 65.70 -52.16 8.26
CA LYS A 146 65.25 -51.40 7.08
C LYS A 146 63.72 -51.47 6.91
N GLN A 147 63.13 -52.65 7.06
CA GLN A 147 61.68 -52.83 7.00
C GLN A 147 60.97 -52.05 8.12
N GLN A 148 61.47 -52.14 9.36
CA GLN A 148 60.93 -51.40 10.49
C GLN A 148 60.99 -49.88 10.24
N ALA A 149 62.11 -49.37 9.75
CA ALA A 149 62.25 -47.96 9.40
C ALA A 149 61.24 -47.53 8.31
N GLN A 150 61.06 -48.34 7.27
CA GLN A 150 60.09 -48.09 6.20
C GLN A 150 58.65 -48.09 6.73
N THR A 151 58.26 -49.09 7.52
CA THR A 151 56.93 -49.17 8.12
C THR A 151 56.69 -48.01 9.10
N GLN A 152 57.71 -47.57 9.84
CA GLN A 152 57.61 -46.42 10.73
C GLN A 152 57.36 -45.12 9.93
N GLU A 153 58.02 -44.96 8.79
CA GLU A 153 57.80 -43.82 7.88
C GLU A 153 56.40 -43.86 7.25
N GLU A 154 55.94 -45.04 6.80
CA GLU A 154 54.58 -45.24 6.29
C GLU A 154 53.52 -44.95 7.35
N LEU A 155 53.74 -45.38 8.60
CA LEU A 155 52.86 -45.09 9.72
C LEU A 155 52.77 -43.58 9.97
N GLN A 156 53.89 -42.87 10.00
CA GLN A 156 53.91 -41.41 10.16
C GLN A 156 53.19 -40.70 9.01
N ARG A 157 53.41 -41.13 7.76
CA ARG A 157 52.70 -40.58 6.59
C ARG A 157 51.19 -40.82 6.69
N THR A 158 50.78 -42.03 7.07
CA THR A 158 49.37 -42.41 7.21
C THR A 158 48.71 -41.64 8.36
N GLN A 159 49.40 -41.48 9.50
CA GLN A 159 48.92 -40.66 10.62
C GLN A 159 48.73 -39.19 10.22
N LYS A 160 49.66 -38.63 9.44
CA LYS A 160 49.55 -37.27 8.91
C LYS A 160 48.36 -37.14 7.96
N GLN A 161 48.18 -38.09 7.05
CA GLN A 161 47.02 -38.15 6.15
C GLN A 161 45.70 -38.27 6.93
N LEU A 162 45.65 -39.12 7.95
CA LEU A 162 44.48 -39.28 8.81
C LEU A 162 44.14 -37.97 9.54
N GLY A 163 45.14 -37.24 10.05
CA GLY A 163 44.95 -35.93 10.67
C GLY A 163 44.42 -34.88 9.68
N GLN A 164 44.92 -34.90 8.44
CA GLN A 164 44.41 -34.03 7.37
C GLN A 164 42.95 -34.35 7.03
N VAL A 165 42.62 -35.62 6.83
CA VAL A 165 41.25 -36.07 6.52
C VAL A 165 40.30 -35.77 7.68
N ALA A 166 40.71 -35.97 8.93
CA ALA A 166 39.92 -35.62 10.10
C ALA A 166 39.62 -34.11 10.16
N THR A 167 40.61 -33.28 9.83
CA THR A 167 40.43 -31.81 9.76
C THR A 167 39.45 -31.43 8.64
N GLN A 168 39.62 -32.01 7.45
CA GLN A 168 38.71 -31.78 6.31
C GLN A 168 37.28 -32.23 6.62
N TYR A 169 37.12 -33.38 7.27
CA TYR A 169 35.82 -33.88 7.70
C TYR A 169 35.14 -32.92 8.69
N GLN A 170 35.88 -32.41 9.67
CA GLN A 170 35.35 -31.46 10.63
C GLN A 170 34.97 -30.12 9.98
N GLN A 171 35.78 -29.64 9.01
CA GLN A 171 35.46 -28.46 8.21
C GLN A 171 34.19 -28.67 7.38
N ALA A 172 34.09 -29.80 6.66
CA ALA A 172 32.92 -30.17 5.87
C ALA A 172 31.65 -30.26 6.73
N LYS A 173 31.75 -30.83 7.94
CA LYS A 173 30.64 -30.88 8.91
C LYS A 173 30.19 -29.49 9.33
N THR A 174 31.14 -28.58 9.58
CA THR A 174 30.84 -27.18 9.95
C THR A 174 30.18 -26.43 8.80
N GLN A 175 30.69 -26.59 7.58
CA GLN A 175 30.08 -26.03 6.37
C GLN A 175 28.67 -26.57 6.12
N LEU A 176 28.46 -27.87 6.33
CA LEU A 176 27.14 -28.46 6.21
C LEU A 176 26.16 -27.85 7.22
N GLN A 177 26.59 -27.65 8.47
CA GLN A 177 25.78 -26.98 9.49
C GLN A 177 25.44 -25.53 9.11
N SER A 178 26.39 -24.77 8.57
CA SER A 178 26.11 -23.40 8.11
C SER A 178 25.12 -23.38 6.94
N VAL A 179 25.28 -24.29 5.97
CA VAL A 179 24.33 -24.44 4.86
C VAL A 179 22.93 -24.81 5.35
N TYR A 180 22.82 -25.70 6.34
CA TYR A 180 21.52 -26.02 6.96
C TYR A 180 20.88 -24.82 7.66
N ALA A 181 21.66 -24.02 8.38
CA ALA A 181 21.17 -22.81 9.03
C ALA A 181 20.66 -21.79 8.01
N GLU A 182 21.42 -21.59 6.91
CA GLU A 182 21.05 -20.68 5.83
C GLU A 182 19.79 -21.16 5.08
N ARG A 183 19.71 -22.45 4.75
CA ARG A 183 18.52 -23.07 4.17
C ARG A 183 17.28 -22.88 5.04
N ASN A 184 17.43 -23.02 6.37
CA ASN A 184 16.31 -22.81 7.29
C ASN A 184 15.88 -21.33 7.36
N LYS A 185 16.84 -20.40 7.31
CA LYS A 185 16.56 -18.95 7.22
C LYS A 185 15.79 -18.62 5.94
N GLN A 186 16.25 -19.12 4.80
CA GLN A 186 15.59 -18.93 3.51
C GLN A 186 14.17 -19.53 3.49
N LEU A 187 13.96 -20.70 4.09
CA LEU A 187 12.61 -21.27 4.21
C LEU A 187 11.67 -20.42 5.05
N ALA A 188 12.17 -19.81 6.13
CA ALA A 188 11.39 -18.88 6.94
C ALA A 188 11.02 -17.63 6.13
N GLU A 189 11.96 -17.08 5.37
CA GLU A 189 11.74 -15.92 4.49
C GLU A 189 10.73 -16.24 3.37
N ILE A 190 10.85 -17.39 2.72
CA ILE A 190 9.87 -17.86 1.71
C ILE A 190 8.47 -17.98 2.33
N LYS A 191 8.36 -18.48 3.57
CA LYS A 191 7.08 -18.59 4.26
C LYS A 191 6.45 -17.21 4.51
N LEU A 192 7.26 -16.23 4.94
CA LEU A 192 6.82 -14.84 5.12
C LEU A 192 6.40 -14.20 3.79
N LEU A 193 7.22 -14.32 2.75
CA LEU A 193 6.90 -13.80 1.42
C LEU A 193 5.62 -14.42 0.84
N LYS A 194 5.39 -15.72 1.08
CA LYS A 194 4.15 -16.39 0.65
C LYS A 194 2.93 -15.85 1.39
N ALA A 195 3.05 -15.58 2.68
CA ALA A 195 1.99 -14.97 3.48
C ALA A 195 1.70 -13.53 3.03
N GLU A 196 2.74 -12.72 2.80
CA GLU A 196 2.58 -11.34 2.32
C GLU A 196 1.94 -11.31 0.94
N ARG A 197 2.39 -12.18 0.02
CA ARG A 197 1.78 -12.31 -1.31
C ARG A 197 0.30 -12.67 -1.21
N GLN A 198 -0.09 -13.57 -0.31
CA GLN A 198 -1.50 -13.91 -0.11
C GLN A 198 -2.30 -12.72 0.41
N ARG A 199 -1.75 -11.96 1.36
CA ARG A 199 -2.39 -10.75 1.89
C ARG A 199 -2.62 -9.71 0.79
N LEU A 200 -1.58 -9.41 0.01
CA LEU A 200 -1.66 -8.48 -1.12
C LEU A 200 -2.65 -8.95 -2.19
N TYR A 201 -2.75 -10.26 -2.41
CA TYR A 201 -3.73 -10.82 -3.34
C TYR A 201 -5.17 -10.61 -2.87
N GLU A 202 -5.47 -10.86 -1.60
CA GLU A 202 -6.81 -10.60 -1.05
C GLU A 202 -7.14 -9.10 -1.03
N GLU A 203 -6.18 -8.25 -0.69
CA GLU A 203 -6.33 -6.79 -0.73
C GLU A 203 -6.64 -6.30 -2.16
N ALA A 204 -5.89 -6.76 -3.16
CA ALA A 204 -6.13 -6.44 -4.56
C ALA A 204 -7.49 -6.94 -5.05
N LYS A 205 -7.91 -8.14 -4.62
CA LYS A 205 -9.22 -8.71 -4.94
C LYS A 205 -10.35 -7.90 -4.33
N GLN A 206 -10.20 -7.43 -3.09
CA GLN A 206 -11.17 -6.56 -2.44
C GLN A 206 -11.27 -5.21 -3.16
N ALA A 207 -10.14 -4.58 -3.48
CA ALA A 207 -10.10 -3.32 -4.22
C ALA A 207 -10.78 -3.43 -5.60
N LEU A 208 -10.59 -4.56 -6.31
CA LEU A 208 -11.29 -4.82 -7.58
C LEU A 208 -12.81 -4.94 -7.38
N ALA A 209 -13.27 -5.62 -6.33
CA ALA A 209 -14.70 -5.73 -6.04
C ALA A 209 -15.34 -4.37 -5.70
N GLU A 210 -14.64 -3.54 -4.92
CA GLU A 210 -15.06 -2.18 -4.59
C GLU A 210 -15.10 -1.28 -5.84
N ALA A 211 -14.10 -1.37 -6.71
CA ALA A 211 -14.06 -0.65 -7.97
C ALA A 211 -15.22 -1.07 -8.90
N GLN A 212 -15.51 -2.37 -9.01
CA GLN A 212 -16.63 -2.86 -9.81
C GLN A 212 -17.97 -2.35 -9.28
N ALA A 213 -18.19 -2.42 -7.96
CA ALA A 213 -19.42 -1.89 -7.36
C ALA A 213 -19.58 -0.38 -7.59
N ALA A 214 -18.48 0.39 -7.59
CA ALA A 214 -18.50 1.81 -7.91
C ALA A 214 -18.84 2.09 -9.38
N ILE A 215 -18.35 1.26 -10.31
CA ILE A 215 -18.70 1.32 -11.74
C ILE A 215 -20.19 1.04 -11.91
N ASP A 216 -20.71 -0.05 -11.35
CA ASP A 216 -22.12 -0.42 -11.46
C ASP A 216 -23.05 0.69 -10.94
N LYS A 217 -22.65 1.34 -9.84
CA LYS A 217 -23.39 2.49 -9.29
C LYS A 217 -23.38 3.71 -10.23
N ARG A 218 -22.24 3.99 -10.88
CA ARG A 218 -22.13 5.08 -11.86
C ARG A 218 -22.96 4.79 -13.10
N ASP A 219 -22.96 3.54 -13.58
CA ASP A 219 -23.76 3.14 -14.73
C ASP A 219 -25.27 3.28 -14.45
N GLN A 220 -25.72 2.94 -13.25
CA GLN A 220 -27.10 3.19 -12.83
C GLN A 220 -27.44 4.70 -12.77
N GLU A 221 -26.52 5.54 -12.30
CA GLU A 221 -26.74 6.99 -12.27
C GLU A 221 -26.78 7.58 -13.69
N LEU A 222 -25.89 7.12 -14.57
CA LEU A 222 -25.87 7.53 -15.97
C LEU A 222 -27.16 7.13 -16.68
N ALA A 223 -27.68 5.91 -16.45
CA ALA A 223 -28.96 5.47 -16.99
C ALA A 223 -30.11 6.39 -16.54
N LYS A 224 -30.18 6.74 -15.25
CA LYS A 224 -31.20 7.68 -14.73
C LYS A 224 -31.10 9.06 -15.37
N ARG A 225 -29.88 9.60 -15.50
CA ARG A 225 -29.66 10.89 -16.15
C ARG A 225 -30.05 10.85 -17.62
N GLN A 226 -29.81 9.73 -18.30
CA GLN A 226 -30.21 9.54 -19.69
C GLN A 226 -31.75 9.58 -19.81
N GLU A 227 -32.48 8.90 -18.93
CA GLU A 227 -33.95 8.97 -18.89
C GLU A 227 -34.47 10.40 -18.64
N GLU A 228 -33.83 11.15 -17.75
CA GLU A 228 -34.19 12.56 -17.49
C GLU A 228 -33.95 13.45 -18.72
N ILE A 229 -32.84 13.25 -19.44
CA ILE A 229 -32.54 13.98 -20.67
C ILE A 229 -33.59 13.67 -21.73
N GLU A 230 -33.93 12.39 -21.95
CA GLU A 230 -34.97 12.01 -22.90
C GLU A 230 -36.34 12.61 -22.54
N ALA A 231 -36.69 12.67 -21.26
CA ALA A 231 -37.92 13.31 -20.81
C ALA A 231 -37.92 14.83 -21.09
N ARG A 232 -36.77 15.51 -20.91
CA ARG A 232 -36.61 16.93 -21.25
C ARG A 232 -36.68 17.16 -22.75
N ASP A 233 -36.06 16.31 -23.55
CA ASP A 233 -36.09 16.41 -25.01
C ASP A 233 -37.52 16.28 -25.55
N ARG A 234 -38.31 15.34 -25.01
CA ARG A 234 -39.75 15.24 -25.33
C ARG A 234 -40.51 16.52 -24.96
N LYS A 235 -40.19 17.14 -23.82
CA LYS A 235 -40.82 18.40 -23.39
C LYS A 235 -40.43 19.56 -24.31
N ILE A 236 -39.16 19.67 -24.70
CA ILE A 236 -38.66 20.68 -25.64
C ILE A 236 -39.39 20.52 -26.98
N ALA A 237 -39.43 19.31 -27.53
CA ALA A 237 -40.15 19.03 -28.78
C ALA A 237 -41.65 19.40 -28.70
N SER A 238 -42.30 19.17 -27.55
CA SER A 238 -43.68 19.61 -27.33
C SER A 238 -43.81 21.14 -27.29
N LEU A 239 -42.87 21.84 -26.65
CA LEU A 239 -42.87 23.30 -26.57
C LEU A 239 -42.61 23.93 -27.94
N ASP A 240 -41.67 23.38 -28.72
CA ASP A 240 -41.40 23.83 -30.08
C ASP A 240 -42.64 23.72 -30.97
N ASN A 241 -43.39 22.63 -30.87
CA ASN A 241 -44.67 22.49 -31.57
C ASN A 241 -45.69 23.57 -31.15
N ILE A 242 -45.75 23.91 -29.87
CA ILE A 242 -46.64 24.98 -29.37
C ILE A 242 -46.20 26.34 -29.91
N ILE A 243 -44.89 26.62 -29.89
CA ILE A 243 -44.31 27.86 -30.41
C ILE A 243 -44.60 27.99 -31.90
N GLN A 244 -44.40 26.93 -32.69
CA GLN A 244 -44.73 26.93 -34.11
C GLN A 244 -46.21 27.23 -34.37
N LYS A 245 -47.13 26.60 -33.62
CA LYS A 245 -48.57 26.89 -33.73
C LYS A 245 -48.90 28.34 -33.36
N ARG A 246 -48.28 28.87 -32.30
CA ARG A 246 -48.47 30.26 -31.89
C ARG A 246 -47.92 31.24 -32.92
N ASN A 247 -46.77 30.95 -33.53
CA ASN A 247 -46.21 31.80 -34.57
C ASN A 247 -47.15 31.88 -35.78
N LEU A 248 -47.73 30.75 -36.21
CA LEU A 248 -48.74 30.75 -37.27
C LEU A 248 -49.99 31.57 -36.89
N GLU A 249 -50.44 31.45 -35.65
CA GLU A 249 -51.57 32.25 -35.13
C GLU A 249 -51.24 33.75 -35.08
N ILE A 250 -50.04 34.12 -34.65
CA ILE A 250 -49.57 35.51 -34.62
C ILE A 250 -49.53 36.06 -36.04
N THR A 251 -48.92 35.37 -36.99
CA THR A 251 -48.88 35.81 -38.40
C THR A 251 -50.29 35.97 -38.98
N ALA A 252 -51.23 35.07 -38.64
CA ALA A 252 -52.62 35.22 -39.05
C ALA A 252 -53.29 36.46 -38.45
N ARG A 253 -53.04 36.73 -37.15
CA ARG A 253 -53.54 37.92 -36.46
C ARG A 253 -52.94 39.20 -37.02
N GLU A 254 -51.64 39.22 -37.31
CA GLU A 254 -50.95 40.35 -37.94
C GLU A 254 -51.59 40.71 -39.29
N LYS A 255 -51.93 39.70 -40.11
CA LYS A 255 -52.65 39.93 -41.37
C LYS A 255 -54.03 40.55 -41.14
N ILE A 256 -54.77 40.11 -40.12
CA ILE A 256 -56.08 40.70 -39.76
C ILE A 256 -55.91 42.13 -39.27
N ILE A 257 -54.90 42.40 -38.44
CA ILE A 257 -54.60 43.76 -37.94
C ILE A 257 -54.26 44.66 -39.12
N ALA A 258 -53.37 44.26 -40.02
CA ALA A 258 -53.04 45.03 -41.22
C ALA A 258 -54.27 45.29 -42.11
N GLN A 259 -55.17 44.32 -42.26
CA GLN A 259 -56.46 44.52 -42.96
C GLN A 259 -57.35 45.53 -42.25
N ARG A 260 -57.44 45.47 -40.92
CA ARG A 260 -58.22 46.41 -40.11
C ARG A 260 -57.62 47.81 -40.14
N GLU A 261 -56.31 47.95 -40.08
CA GLU A 261 -55.60 49.23 -40.22
C GLU A 261 -55.83 49.83 -41.61
N ALA A 262 -55.75 49.04 -42.67
CA ALA A 262 -56.08 49.49 -44.02
C ALA A 262 -57.55 49.94 -44.14
N ARG A 263 -58.48 49.19 -43.53
CA ARG A 263 -59.91 49.57 -43.51
C ARG A 263 -60.16 50.80 -42.64
N LEU A 264 -59.47 50.94 -41.52
CA LEU A 264 -59.54 52.14 -40.68
C LEU A 264 -59.05 53.35 -41.45
N LYS A 265 -57.92 53.25 -42.15
CA LYS A 265 -57.41 54.33 -43.00
C LYS A 265 -58.38 54.69 -44.14
N ASP A 266 -59.01 53.71 -44.76
CA ASP A 266 -60.05 53.91 -45.78
C ASP A 266 -61.30 54.58 -45.17
N LEU A 267 -61.73 54.15 -43.98
CA LEU A 267 -62.84 54.76 -43.26
C LEU A 267 -62.51 56.18 -42.77
N GLU A 268 -61.27 56.44 -42.33
CA GLU A 268 -60.77 57.78 -41.97
C GLU A 268 -60.74 58.69 -43.20
N ALA A 269 -60.29 58.18 -44.36
CA ALA A 269 -60.33 58.93 -45.61
C ALA A 269 -61.78 59.21 -46.04
N GLN A 270 -62.67 58.22 -45.96
CA GLN A 270 -64.11 58.41 -46.21
C GLN A 270 -64.73 59.38 -45.21
N GLN A 271 -64.36 59.32 -43.94
CA GLN A 271 -64.80 60.27 -42.92
C GLN A 271 -64.28 61.66 -43.25
N GLN A 272 -63.03 61.83 -43.65
CA GLN A 272 -62.45 63.11 -44.02
C GLN A 272 -63.12 63.68 -45.29
N ASP A 273 -63.43 62.83 -46.28
CA ASP A 273 -64.18 63.22 -47.47
C ASP A 273 -65.62 63.61 -47.11
N LEU A 274 -66.29 62.81 -46.27
CA LEU A 274 -67.62 63.12 -45.71
C LEU A 274 -67.59 64.38 -44.84
N GLU A 275 -66.53 64.64 -44.08
CA GLU A 275 -66.34 65.85 -43.29
C GLU A 275 -66.07 67.04 -44.18
N GLN A 276 -65.36 66.89 -45.30
CA GLN A 276 -65.20 67.95 -46.31
C GLN A 276 -66.51 68.18 -47.06
N GLU A 277 -67.29 67.13 -47.32
CA GLU A 277 -68.58 67.20 -47.97
C GLU A 277 -69.61 67.82 -47.02
N VAL A 278 -69.63 67.43 -45.74
CA VAL A 278 -70.39 68.06 -44.66
C VAL A 278 -69.88 69.48 -44.44
N ALA A 279 -68.59 69.78 -44.45
CA ALA A 279 -68.08 71.15 -44.33
C ALA A 279 -68.45 71.99 -45.56
N ARG A 280 -68.47 71.41 -46.76
CA ARG A 280 -68.95 72.06 -47.99
C ARG A 280 -70.47 72.25 -47.93
N LEU A 281 -71.20 71.27 -47.42
CA LEU A 281 -72.64 71.28 -47.21
C LEU A 281 -73.00 72.18 -46.04
N GLU A 282 -72.17 72.35 -45.02
CA GLU A 282 -72.24 73.26 -43.89
C GLU A 282 -71.80 74.64 -44.30
N LYS A 283 -70.92 74.82 -45.27
CA LYS A 283 -70.64 76.13 -45.88
C LYS A 283 -71.79 76.53 -46.81
N TYR A 284 -72.42 75.55 -47.47
CA TYR A 284 -73.66 75.68 -48.25
C TYR A 284 -74.90 75.85 -47.35
N TYR A 285 -74.90 75.24 -46.15
CA TYR A 285 -75.96 75.37 -45.15
C TYR A 285 -75.66 76.51 -44.19
N GLN A 286 -74.45 77.03 -44.01
CA GLN A 286 -74.14 78.23 -43.22
C GLN A 286 -74.42 79.46 -44.07
N SER A 287 -74.14 79.44 -45.37
CA SER A 287 -74.74 80.43 -46.27
C SER A 287 -76.28 80.36 -46.27
N TYR A 288 -76.89 79.26 -45.79
CA TYR A 288 -78.34 79.09 -45.61
C TYR A 288 -78.85 79.15 -44.13
N ARG A 289 -77.98 79.05 -43.10
CA ARG A 289 -78.26 78.95 -41.65
C ARG A 289 -77.74 80.14 -40.87
N ASP A 290 -76.75 80.87 -41.38
CA ASP A 290 -76.50 82.25 -40.96
C ASP A 290 -77.70 83.16 -41.30
N LEU A 291 -78.68 82.61 -42.04
CA LEU A 291 -80.01 83.16 -42.23
C LEU A 291 -81.12 82.48 -41.36
N ARG A 292 -80.88 81.46 -40.51
CA ARG A 292 -82.02 80.79 -39.83
C ARG A 292 -81.90 80.03 -38.49
N LEU A 293 -80.79 80.02 -37.72
CA LEU A 293 -80.84 79.43 -36.35
C LEU A 293 -79.95 80.16 -35.33
N GLY A 294 -80.57 80.97 -34.48
CA GLY A 294 -79.91 81.63 -33.34
C GLY A 294 -79.48 80.66 -32.24
N LYS A 295 -78.52 81.07 -31.39
CA LYS A 295 -78.13 80.33 -30.19
C LYS A 295 -79.37 80.15 -29.28
N LEU A 296 -79.72 78.89 -28.98
CA LEU A 296 -80.78 78.52 -28.04
C LEU A 296 -80.51 79.13 -26.65
N ALA A 297 -81.54 79.74 -26.07
CA ALA A 297 -81.51 80.48 -24.81
C ALA A 297 -82.43 79.90 -23.74
N LEU A 298 -83.55 79.29 -24.13
CA LEU A 298 -84.42 78.53 -23.23
C LEU A 298 -84.64 77.12 -23.78
N PHE A 299 -84.67 76.13 -22.89
CA PHE A 299 -84.97 74.74 -23.23
C PHE A 299 -86.41 74.38 -22.88
N ARG A 300 -87.03 73.51 -23.67
CA ARG A 300 -88.33 72.92 -23.34
C ARG A 300 -88.24 72.16 -22.02
N GLY A 301 -89.17 72.44 -21.11
CA GLY A 301 -89.21 71.85 -19.78
C GLY A 301 -88.28 72.51 -18.76
N GLN A 302 -87.57 73.58 -19.13
CA GLN A 302 -86.84 74.40 -18.17
C GLN A 302 -87.82 75.12 -17.24
N VAL A 303 -87.57 75.06 -15.92
CA VAL A 303 -88.36 75.78 -14.92
C VAL A 303 -88.02 77.27 -15.03
N LEU A 304 -89.04 78.07 -15.33
CA LEU A 304 -88.95 79.52 -15.43
C LEU A 304 -89.25 80.19 -14.09
N ALA A 305 -90.18 79.66 -13.31
CA ALA A 305 -90.39 80.01 -11.90
C ALA A 305 -91.08 78.86 -11.16
N ALA A 306 -90.88 78.78 -9.86
CA ALA A 306 -91.57 77.86 -8.97
C ALA A 306 -91.81 78.53 -7.61
N GLY A 307 -92.98 78.29 -7.01
CA GLY A 307 -93.32 78.85 -5.71
C GLY A 307 -94.34 78.01 -4.96
N VAL A 308 -94.27 78.04 -3.63
CA VAL A 308 -95.31 77.47 -2.76
C VAL A 308 -96.40 78.50 -2.59
N VAL A 309 -97.61 78.16 -3.01
CA VAL A 309 -98.78 79.03 -2.98
C VAL A 309 -99.80 78.41 -2.03
N ARG A 310 -100.24 79.20 -1.05
CA ARG A 310 -101.35 78.86 -0.16
C ARG A 310 -102.33 80.03 -0.16
N VAL A 311 -103.58 79.75 -0.50
CA VAL A 311 -104.58 80.81 -0.63
C VAL A 311 -105.75 80.56 0.32
N GLN A 312 -105.89 81.39 1.34
CA GLN A 312 -106.96 81.25 2.34
C GLN A 312 -108.31 81.80 1.86
N GLN A 313 -108.30 82.78 0.95
CA GLN A 313 -109.50 83.38 0.37
C GLN A 313 -109.50 83.20 -1.15
N PRO A 314 -110.55 82.65 -1.77
CA PRO A 314 -110.60 82.43 -3.21
C PRO A 314 -110.28 83.67 -4.07
N SER A 315 -110.58 84.88 -3.58
CA SER A 315 -110.26 86.15 -4.24
C SER A 315 -108.76 86.42 -4.40
N ALA A 316 -107.91 85.87 -3.52
CA ALA A 316 -106.46 86.06 -3.56
C ALA A 316 -105.74 85.07 -4.51
N VAL A 317 -106.45 84.07 -5.04
CA VAL A 317 -105.87 83.01 -5.89
C VAL A 317 -105.31 83.59 -7.18
N ARG A 318 -106.11 84.43 -7.83
CA ARG A 318 -105.75 85.09 -9.09
C ARG A 318 -104.48 85.92 -8.95
N GLN A 319 -104.36 86.69 -7.86
CA GLN A 319 -103.19 87.52 -7.61
C GLN A 319 -101.92 86.67 -7.41
N ALA A 320 -102.01 85.55 -6.67
CA ALA A 320 -100.87 84.66 -6.46
C ALA A 320 -100.38 84.01 -7.76
N VAL A 321 -101.31 83.55 -8.62
CA VAL A 321 -100.97 83.02 -9.96
C VAL A 321 -100.30 84.09 -10.83
N ILE A 322 -100.83 85.32 -10.84
CA ILE A 322 -100.26 86.42 -11.61
C ILE A 322 -98.83 86.73 -11.15
N GLN A 323 -98.57 86.78 -9.85
CA GLN A 323 -97.23 87.04 -9.31
C GLN A 323 -96.21 85.99 -9.77
N LEU A 324 -96.57 84.71 -9.71
CA LEU A 324 -95.69 83.63 -10.17
C LEU A 324 -95.43 83.70 -11.69
N LEU A 325 -96.46 84.02 -12.48
CA LEU A 325 -96.30 84.19 -13.93
C LEU A 325 -95.45 85.42 -14.28
N GLN A 326 -95.53 86.50 -13.49
CA GLN A 326 -94.66 87.66 -13.64
C GLN A 326 -93.20 87.32 -13.34
N GLU A 327 -92.95 86.51 -12.32
CA GLU A 327 -91.60 86.01 -12.01
C GLU A 327 -91.06 85.12 -13.14
N ALA A 328 -91.86 84.17 -13.62
CA ALA A 328 -91.50 83.34 -14.77
C ALA A 328 -91.19 84.18 -16.01
N ASN A 329 -91.97 85.24 -16.24
CA ASN A 329 -91.78 86.16 -17.35
C ASN A 329 -90.45 86.93 -17.21
N ARG A 330 -90.13 87.37 -16.00
CA ARG A 330 -88.84 88.03 -15.71
C ARG A 330 -87.68 87.08 -15.97
N ASN A 331 -87.72 85.85 -15.47
CA ASN A 331 -86.63 84.89 -15.63
C ASN A 331 -86.45 84.50 -17.10
N ALA A 332 -87.53 84.21 -17.82
CA ALA A 332 -87.47 83.96 -19.26
C ALA A 332 -86.89 85.18 -20.03
N SER A 333 -87.18 86.41 -19.60
CA SER A 333 -86.69 87.62 -20.26
C SER A 333 -85.19 87.81 -20.07
N ILE A 334 -84.66 87.43 -18.90
CA ILE A 334 -83.22 87.45 -18.63
C ILE A 334 -82.50 86.47 -19.54
N GLU A 335 -82.99 85.23 -19.63
CA GLU A 335 -82.39 84.18 -20.46
C GLU A 335 -82.42 84.52 -21.96
N LEU A 336 -83.51 85.14 -22.44
CA LEU A 336 -83.68 85.50 -23.85
C LEU A 336 -83.05 86.84 -24.26
N THR A 337 -82.57 87.64 -23.31
CA THR A 337 -81.82 88.87 -23.57
C THR A 337 -80.35 88.55 -23.84
N GLU A 338 -79.66 89.35 -24.66
CA GLU A 338 -78.23 89.14 -24.91
C GLU A 338 -77.38 89.33 -23.64
N PRO A 339 -76.24 88.62 -23.51
CA PRO A 339 -75.36 88.78 -22.35
C PRO A 339 -74.85 90.23 -22.30
N ASN A 340 -74.84 90.85 -21.11
CA ASN A 340 -74.48 92.25 -20.86
C ASN A 340 -75.55 93.30 -21.23
N LEU A 341 -76.76 92.87 -21.62
CA LEU A 341 -77.93 93.73 -21.74
C LEU A 341 -78.95 93.36 -20.64
N ASN A 342 -79.56 94.36 -20.02
CA ASN A 342 -80.67 94.14 -19.11
C ASN A 342 -81.97 94.05 -19.91
N PRO A 343 -82.90 93.13 -19.58
CA PRO A 343 -84.21 93.09 -20.23
C PRO A 343 -84.93 94.43 -20.02
N ALA A 344 -85.71 94.86 -21.03
CA ALA A 344 -86.47 96.10 -20.93
C ALA A 344 -87.45 96.06 -19.74
N PRO A 345 -87.64 97.17 -18.99
CA PRO A 345 -88.61 97.23 -17.90
C PRO A 345 -90.01 96.86 -18.40
N ASN A 346 -90.72 95.99 -17.67
CA ASN A 346 -92.08 95.53 -18.00
C ASN A 346 -92.23 94.74 -19.31
N MET A 347 -91.15 94.13 -19.82
CA MET A 347 -91.23 93.31 -21.03
C MET A 347 -92.03 92.02 -20.79
N GLN A 348 -93.21 91.92 -21.40
CA GLN A 348 -94.04 90.72 -21.31
C GLN A 348 -93.78 89.79 -22.51
N ILE A 349 -93.13 88.67 -22.24
CA ILE A 349 -92.78 87.66 -23.23
C ILE A 349 -93.54 86.36 -23.05
N LEU A 350 -94.00 86.03 -21.83
CA LEU A 350 -94.86 84.88 -21.63
C LEU A 350 -96.25 85.18 -22.16
N ARG A 351 -96.76 84.31 -23.04
CA ARG A 351 -98.14 84.37 -23.50
C ARG A 351 -99.07 83.82 -22.43
N VAL A 352 -99.51 84.69 -21.54
CA VAL A 352 -100.48 84.37 -20.48
C VAL A 352 -101.90 84.64 -20.97
N THR A 353 -102.79 83.65 -20.83
CA THR A 353 -104.22 83.79 -21.11
C THR A 353 -105.03 83.76 -19.82
N GLU A 354 -106.19 84.43 -19.80
CA GLU A 354 -107.12 84.36 -18.65
C GLU A 354 -107.57 82.92 -18.37
N GLU A 355 -107.75 82.10 -19.41
CA GLU A 355 -108.08 80.69 -19.23
C GLU A 355 -107.02 79.93 -18.43
N GLN A 356 -105.73 80.15 -18.70
CA GLN A 356 -104.64 79.53 -17.95
C GLN A 356 -104.57 80.01 -16.50
N ILE A 357 -104.84 81.30 -16.26
CA ILE A 357 -104.90 81.86 -14.90
C ILE A 357 -106.05 81.22 -14.12
N GLU A 358 -107.24 81.11 -14.72
CA GLU A 358 -108.41 80.50 -14.11
C GLU A 358 -108.25 78.98 -13.92
N GLN A 359 -107.65 78.27 -14.87
CA GLN A 359 -107.38 76.83 -14.75
C GLN A 359 -106.38 76.53 -13.62
N LEU A 360 -105.28 77.27 -13.55
CA LEU A 360 -104.30 77.13 -12.48
C LEU A 360 -104.87 77.58 -11.13
N GLY A 361 -105.67 78.64 -11.13
CA GLY A 361 -106.39 79.11 -9.96
C GLY A 361 -107.37 78.07 -9.41
N LYS A 362 -108.14 77.41 -10.28
CA LYS A 362 -109.05 76.31 -9.89
C LYS A 362 -108.34 75.15 -9.20
N GLN A 363 -107.08 74.88 -9.56
CA GLN A 363 -106.29 73.81 -8.95
C GLN A 363 -105.84 74.16 -7.52
N ILE A 364 -105.66 75.45 -7.19
CA ILE A 364 -105.07 75.88 -5.91
C ILE A 364 -106.03 76.65 -4.99
N GLN A 365 -107.30 76.77 -5.36
CA GLN A 365 -108.31 77.57 -4.65
C GLN A 365 -108.92 76.92 -3.38
N ASP A 366 -108.52 75.71 -3.03
CA ASP A 366 -109.17 74.92 -1.96
C ASP A 366 -108.60 75.14 -0.54
N GLY A 367 -107.70 76.12 -0.38
CA GLY A 367 -107.08 76.45 0.91
C GLY A 367 -105.83 75.64 1.27
N ARG A 368 -105.48 74.61 0.49
CA ARG A 368 -104.28 73.79 0.71
C ARG A 368 -103.04 74.47 0.12
N GLU A 369 -101.87 74.01 0.55
CA GLU A 369 -100.60 74.45 -0.01
C GLU A 369 -100.32 73.70 -1.31
N TYR A 370 -99.95 74.42 -2.35
CA TYR A 370 -99.56 73.87 -3.65
C TYR A 370 -98.20 74.38 -4.05
N VAL A 371 -97.40 73.51 -4.67
CA VAL A 371 -96.21 73.91 -5.42
C VAL A 371 -96.67 74.17 -6.84
N VAL A 372 -96.56 75.42 -7.25
CA VAL A 372 -96.93 75.86 -8.59
C VAL A 372 -95.66 76.14 -9.36
N ARG A 373 -95.54 75.57 -10.56
CA ARG A 373 -94.33 75.66 -11.39
C ARG A 373 -94.69 76.08 -12.78
N VAL A 374 -93.84 76.89 -13.39
CA VAL A 374 -94.00 77.41 -14.74
C VAL A 374 -92.81 76.93 -15.56
N PHE A 375 -93.09 76.22 -16.65
CA PHE A 375 -92.07 75.64 -17.52
C PHE A 375 -92.13 76.23 -18.91
N SER A 376 -90.98 76.38 -19.55
CA SER A 376 -90.93 76.65 -20.98
C SER A 376 -91.56 75.50 -21.78
N ALA A 377 -92.52 75.78 -22.65
CA ALA A 377 -93.18 74.77 -23.48
C ALA A 377 -92.37 74.39 -24.73
N GLY A 378 -91.37 75.20 -25.08
CA GLY A 378 -90.55 75.06 -26.28
C GLY A 378 -89.07 75.36 -26.04
N ASN A 379 -88.29 75.12 -27.09
CA ASN A 379 -86.91 75.58 -27.18
C ASN A 379 -86.94 76.96 -27.86
N TYR A 380 -86.39 77.98 -27.22
CA TYR A 380 -86.42 79.36 -27.75
C TYR A 380 -85.01 79.88 -27.97
N VAL A 381 -84.80 80.64 -29.04
CA VAL A 381 -83.56 81.38 -29.30
C VAL A 381 -83.66 82.81 -28.79
N ARG A 382 -82.52 83.47 -28.55
CA ARG A 382 -82.50 84.86 -28.04
C ARG A 382 -83.38 85.79 -28.90
N GLY A 383 -84.15 86.63 -28.23
CA GLY A 383 -85.10 87.55 -28.88
C GLY A 383 -86.43 86.95 -29.33
N GLU A 384 -86.59 85.61 -29.34
CA GLU A 384 -87.84 84.94 -29.72
C GLU A 384 -88.96 85.21 -28.71
N LYS A 385 -90.10 85.71 -29.21
CA LYS A 385 -91.29 86.08 -28.43
C LYS A 385 -92.54 85.82 -29.28
N PRO A 386 -93.67 85.42 -28.67
CA PRO A 386 -93.83 85.11 -27.25
C PRO A 386 -93.30 83.71 -26.89
N VAL A 387 -92.93 83.54 -25.62
CA VAL A 387 -92.61 82.24 -25.01
C VAL A 387 -93.89 81.59 -24.55
N GLU A 388 -94.15 80.38 -25.05
CA GLU A 388 -95.20 79.53 -24.54
C GLU A 388 -94.71 78.81 -23.28
N PHE A 389 -95.62 78.65 -22.34
CA PHE A 389 -95.35 77.92 -21.11
C PHE A 389 -96.49 76.95 -20.83
N PHE A 390 -96.18 75.94 -20.02
CA PHE A 390 -97.19 75.19 -19.29
C PHE A 390 -96.90 75.36 -17.80
N ALA A 391 -97.96 75.40 -17.01
CA ALA A 391 -97.85 75.42 -15.56
C ALA A 391 -98.48 74.15 -15.00
N ASP A 392 -97.90 73.66 -13.92
CA ASP A 392 -98.53 72.62 -13.12
C ASP A 392 -98.65 73.08 -11.66
N ALA A 393 -99.64 72.55 -10.97
CA ALA A 393 -99.81 72.70 -9.54
C ALA A 393 -99.92 71.31 -8.92
N ALA A 394 -99.00 71.00 -8.01
CA ALA A 394 -99.01 69.78 -7.21
C ALA A 394 -99.21 70.13 -5.75
N LEU A 395 -99.93 69.31 -4.99
CA LEU A 395 -100.10 69.53 -3.55
C LEU A 395 -98.72 69.58 -2.87
N ASN A 396 -98.49 70.62 -2.06
CA ASN A 396 -97.30 70.76 -1.23
C ASN A 396 -97.39 69.85 -0.02
N GLN A 397 -97.17 68.56 -0.27
CA GLN A 397 -97.23 67.52 0.76
C GLN A 397 -95.85 66.95 1.01
N ILE A 398 -95.67 66.37 2.20
CA ILE A 398 -94.48 65.60 2.53
C ILE A 398 -94.40 64.41 1.57
N VAL A 399 -93.35 64.38 0.76
CA VAL A 399 -93.05 63.26 -0.16
C VAL A 399 -91.95 62.38 0.36
N PHE A 400 -91.14 62.88 1.29
CA PHE A 400 -90.19 62.08 2.05
C PHE A 400 -90.27 62.47 3.52
N SER A 401 -90.50 61.50 4.41
CA SER A 401 -90.43 61.77 5.86
C SER A 401 -88.99 61.80 6.34
N GLY A 402 -88.68 62.57 7.38
CA GLY A 402 -87.36 62.59 8.00
C GLY A 402 -86.93 61.18 8.43
N GLY A 403 -85.76 60.74 7.97
CA GLY A 403 -85.25 59.38 8.19
C GLY A 403 -85.72 58.34 7.16
N GLU A 404 -86.60 58.70 6.23
CA GLU A 404 -87.02 57.80 5.15
C GLU A 404 -85.83 57.42 4.26
N VAL A 405 -85.70 56.13 3.97
CA VAL A 405 -84.64 55.60 3.09
C VAL A 405 -84.98 55.91 1.64
N LEU A 406 -84.16 56.74 0.99
CA LEU A 406 -84.28 57.14 -0.41
C LEU A 406 -83.68 56.10 -1.35
N ALA A 407 -82.48 55.61 -1.00
CA ALA A 407 -81.77 54.57 -1.74
C ALA A 407 -80.84 53.81 -0.80
N THR A 408 -80.44 52.60 -1.18
CA THR A 408 -79.49 51.77 -0.43
C THR A 408 -78.49 51.13 -1.38
N THR A 409 -77.24 51.01 -0.94
CA THR A 409 -76.18 50.29 -1.65
C THR A 409 -75.31 49.56 -0.62
N SER A 410 -74.62 48.50 -1.04
CA SER A 410 -73.66 47.79 -0.19
C SER A 410 -72.24 48.14 -0.60
N ALA A 411 -71.35 48.21 0.39
CA ALA A 411 -69.94 48.49 0.19
C ALA A 411 -69.09 47.56 1.07
N ASP A 412 -68.03 47.02 0.49
CA ASP A 412 -67.00 46.30 1.24
C ASP A 412 -65.66 47.02 1.03
N PRO A 413 -65.28 47.93 1.94
CA PRO A 413 -64.07 48.73 1.76
C PRO A 413 -62.79 47.91 1.81
N LYS A 414 -62.83 46.66 2.31
CA LYS A 414 -61.68 45.74 2.30
C LYS A 414 -61.38 45.21 0.89
N THR A 415 -62.42 45.03 0.06
CA THR A 415 -62.28 44.44 -1.28
C THR A 415 -62.46 45.46 -2.40
N MET A 416 -63.12 46.59 -2.14
CA MET A 416 -63.37 47.65 -3.12
C MET A 416 -62.27 48.71 -3.12
N THR A 417 -61.84 49.11 -4.32
CA THR A 417 -60.93 50.25 -4.51
C THR A 417 -61.62 51.59 -4.19
N SER A 418 -60.84 52.63 -3.95
CA SER A 418 -61.35 54.00 -3.75
C SER A 418 -62.22 54.51 -4.92
N TYR A 419 -61.94 54.07 -6.15
CA TYR A 419 -62.76 54.40 -7.33
C TYR A 419 -64.10 53.68 -7.29
N GLN A 420 -64.10 52.37 -7.01
CA GLN A 420 -65.33 51.58 -6.89
C GLN A 420 -66.23 52.08 -5.75
N LEU A 421 -65.66 52.45 -4.60
CA LEU A 421 -66.40 53.06 -3.49
C LEU A 421 -67.04 54.39 -3.91
N ARG A 422 -66.33 55.24 -4.67
CA ARG A 422 -66.88 56.50 -5.19
C ARG A 422 -68.04 56.24 -6.16
N GLN A 423 -67.89 55.31 -7.09
CA GLN A 423 -68.97 54.95 -8.03
C GLN A 423 -70.22 54.44 -7.30
N ARG A 424 -70.06 53.65 -6.22
CA ARG A 424 -71.18 53.21 -5.39
C ARG A 424 -71.93 54.38 -4.76
N LEU A 425 -71.21 55.40 -4.30
CA LEU A 425 -71.80 56.62 -3.73
C LEU A 425 -72.45 57.51 -4.79
N GLU A 426 -71.82 57.70 -5.95
CA GLU A 426 -72.41 58.45 -7.07
C GLU A 426 -73.71 57.82 -7.57
N LEU A 427 -73.75 56.48 -7.65
CA LEU A 427 -74.96 55.74 -8.00
C LEU A 427 -76.06 55.91 -6.95
N LEU A 428 -75.70 55.87 -5.67
CA LEU A 428 -76.62 56.09 -4.56
C LEU A 428 -77.25 57.50 -4.60
N ILE A 429 -76.42 58.52 -4.87
CA ILE A 429 -76.85 59.92 -5.03
C ILE A 429 -77.76 60.07 -6.24
N SER A 430 -77.36 59.51 -7.39
CA SER A 430 -78.14 59.57 -8.63
C SER A 430 -79.50 58.88 -8.48
N ALA A 431 -79.54 57.72 -7.81
CA ALA A 431 -80.78 57.02 -7.49
C ALA A 431 -81.69 57.86 -6.57
N SER A 432 -81.10 58.56 -5.59
CA SER A 432 -81.83 59.46 -4.70
C SER A 432 -82.39 60.67 -5.46
N GLN A 433 -81.63 61.26 -6.39
CA GLN A 433 -82.08 62.34 -7.27
C GLN A 433 -83.21 61.90 -8.20
N PHE A 434 -83.10 60.69 -8.77
CA PHE A 434 -84.14 60.12 -9.62
C PHE A 434 -85.43 59.90 -8.84
N ARG A 435 -85.33 59.34 -7.63
CA ARG A 435 -86.48 59.17 -6.73
C ARG A 435 -87.10 60.51 -6.34
N ALA A 436 -86.28 61.53 -6.04
CA ALA A 436 -86.75 62.88 -5.76
C ALA A 436 -87.55 63.48 -6.94
N ARG A 437 -87.02 63.35 -8.17
CA ARG A 437 -87.70 63.81 -9.39
C ARG A 437 -89.01 63.09 -9.65
N ASN A 438 -89.04 61.77 -9.48
CA ASN A 438 -90.27 60.98 -9.62
C ASN A 438 -91.32 61.32 -8.55
N ALA A 439 -90.88 61.72 -7.36
CA ALA A 439 -91.75 62.21 -6.30
C ALA A 439 -92.19 63.68 -6.50
N GLY A 440 -91.75 64.33 -7.58
CA GLY A 440 -92.15 65.68 -7.94
C GLY A 440 -91.18 66.79 -7.52
N ILE A 441 -90.01 66.47 -6.95
CA ILE A 441 -88.98 67.46 -6.62
C ILE A 441 -88.07 67.70 -7.82
N LEU A 442 -88.07 68.91 -8.38
CA LEU A 442 -87.29 69.24 -9.58
C LEU A 442 -85.91 69.82 -9.27
N GLU A 443 -85.76 70.41 -8.10
CA GLU A 443 -84.47 70.89 -7.64
C GLU A 443 -83.49 69.72 -7.47
N ASN A 444 -82.20 70.04 -7.59
CA ASN A 444 -81.17 69.05 -7.30
C ASN A 444 -81.14 68.76 -5.79
N ILE A 445 -80.93 67.50 -5.44
CA ILE A 445 -80.81 67.08 -4.04
C ILE A 445 -79.59 67.75 -3.40
N GLN A 446 -79.72 68.11 -2.12
CA GLN A 446 -78.66 68.72 -1.34
C GLN A 446 -78.06 67.66 -0.43
N ILE A 447 -76.80 67.31 -0.66
CA ILE A 447 -76.08 66.38 0.21
C ILE A 447 -75.53 67.16 1.39
N ASP A 448 -75.62 66.58 2.59
CA ASP A 448 -75.04 67.15 3.80
C ASP A 448 -73.55 67.51 3.62
N GLY A 449 -73.16 68.67 4.17
CA GLY A 449 -71.83 69.25 4.00
C GLY A 449 -70.67 68.41 4.54
N THR A 450 -70.95 67.38 5.37
CA THR A 450 -69.91 66.47 5.88
C THR A 450 -69.67 65.25 4.99
N PHE A 451 -70.22 65.24 3.77
CA PHE A 451 -70.02 64.18 2.76
C PHE A 451 -68.56 63.72 2.61
N ILE A 452 -67.60 64.66 2.56
CA ILE A 452 -66.18 64.31 2.43
C ILE A 452 -65.65 63.53 3.63
N ARG A 453 -66.09 63.88 4.86
CA ARG A 453 -65.74 63.15 6.08
C ARG A 453 -66.33 61.74 6.06
N PHE A 454 -67.57 61.59 5.61
CA PHE A 454 -68.23 60.30 5.45
C PHE A 454 -67.47 59.39 4.48
N VAL A 455 -67.04 59.92 3.33
CA VAL A 455 -66.21 59.17 2.36
C VAL A 455 -64.88 58.72 2.98
N SER A 456 -64.24 59.56 3.79
CA SER A 456 -62.99 59.21 4.48
C SER A 456 -63.19 58.10 5.52
N GLN A 457 -64.24 58.17 6.34
CA GLN A 457 -64.57 57.14 7.34
C GLN A 457 -64.92 55.81 6.67
N LEU A 458 -65.65 55.84 5.56
CA LEU A 458 -65.98 54.66 4.77
C LEU A 458 -64.73 53.94 4.24
N ARG A 459 -63.71 54.68 3.80
CA ARG A 459 -62.46 54.09 3.30
C ARG A 459 -61.61 53.44 4.40
N GLN A 460 -61.74 53.88 5.64
CA GLN A 460 -60.97 53.36 6.77
C GLN A 460 -61.65 52.17 7.47
N TYR A 461 -62.86 51.81 7.04
CA TYR A 461 -63.65 50.78 7.69
C TYR A 461 -63.43 49.41 7.05
N ASP A 462 -62.81 48.46 7.76
CA ASP A 462 -62.32 47.19 7.18
C ASP A 462 -63.35 46.06 7.06
N GLN A 463 -64.65 46.36 7.11
CA GLN A 463 -65.69 45.33 7.05
C GLN A 463 -66.86 45.71 6.12
N PRO A 464 -67.56 44.74 5.52
CA PRO A 464 -68.75 45.01 4.72
C PRO A 464 -69.84 45.72 5.52
N LEU A 465 -70.50 46.69 4.89
CA LEU A 465 -71.58 47.48 5.45
C LEU A 465 -72.56 47.96 4.36
N ASP A 466 -73.77 48.34 4.78
CA ASP A 466 -74.77 48.97 3.92
C ASP A 466 -74.73 50.48 4.08
N ILE A 467 -74.87 51.20 2.97
CA ILE A 467 -74.97 52.66 2.95
C ILE A 467 -76.36 53.03 2.51
N LYS A 468 -77.07 53.79 3.34
CA LYS A 468 -78.39 54.32 3.04
C LYS A 468 -78.30 55.83 2.81
N ALA A 469 -78.90 56.29 1.73
CA ALA A 469 -79.26 57.69 1.59
C ALA A 469 -80.64 57.87 2.23
N ILE A 470 -80.75 58.74 3.23
CA ILE A 470 -81.99 59.02 3.94
C ILE A 470 -82.35 60.50 3.81
N ALA A 471 -83.64 60.81 3.85
CA ALA A 471 -84.10 62.18 3.98
C ALA A 471 -83.65 62.74 5.34
N ALA A 472 -82.99 63.90 5.35
CA ALA A 472 -82.48 64.50 6.57
C ALA A 472 -83.60 65.03 7.49
N GLU A 473 -84.70 65.46 6.87
CA GLU A 473 -85.89 66.06 7.47
C GLU A 473 -87.09 65.81 6.55
N ASP A 474 -88.30 66.08 7.04
CA ASP A 474 -89.51 66.03 6.22
C ASP A 474 -89.34 66.95 5.00
N THR A 475 -89.42 66.37 3.81
CA THR A 475 -89.25 67.07 2.55
C THR A 475 -90.56 67.11 1.80
N TYR A 476 -90.98 68.33 1.47
CA TYR A 476 -92.18 68.58 0.70
C TYR A 476 -91.88 68.52 -0.80
N THR A 477 -92.92 68.39 -1.64
CA THR A 477 -92.79 68.45 -3.11
C THR A 477 -92.05 69.69 -3.61
N ALA A 478 -92.01 70.78 -2.82
CA ALA A 478 -91.28 72.00 -3.16
C ALA A 478 -89.76 71.77 -3.23
N GLY A 479 -89.24 70.83 -2.44
CA GLY A 479 -87.81 70.62 -2.27
C GLY A 479 -87.11 71.80 -1.57
N PRO A 480 -85.76 71.82 -1.61
CA PRO A 480 -84.88 70.74 -2.06
C PRO A 480 -84.88 69.57 -1.08
N LEU A 481 -84.67 68.35 -1.58
CA LEU A 481 -84.46 67.18 -0.73
C LEU A 481 -83.06 67.20 -0.13
N LYS A 482 -82.97 67.40 1.18
CA LYS A 482 -81.72 67.26 1.94
C LYS A 482 -81.46 65.80 2.26
N VAL A 483 -80.29 65.30 1.87
CA VAL A 483 -79.92 63.90 1.97
C VAL A 483 -78.78 63.71 2.95
N LYS A 484 -78.99 62.84 3.94
CA LYS A 484 -77.95 62.30 4.82
C LYS A 484 -77.56 60.91 4.37
N LEU A 485 -76.28 60.60 4.43
CA LEU A 485 -75.77 59.24 4.19
C LEU A 485 -75.48 58.58 5.53
N VAL A 486 -75.92 57.33 5.67
CA VAL A 486 -75.78 56.55 6.91
C VAL A 486 -75.15 55.21 6.57
N ALA A 487 -74.01 54.91 7.19
CA ALA A 487 -73.35 53.61 7.12
C ALA A 487 -73.88 52.71 8.23
N ILE A 488 -74.43 51.55 7.87
CA ILE A 488 -75.12 50.62 8.74
C ILE A 488 -74.46 49.25 8.66
N LYS A 489 -74.23 48.63 9.81
CA LYS A 489 -73.81 47.24 9.90
C LYS A 489 -74.63 46.51 10.94
N ASN A 490 -75.14 45.32 10.59
CA ASN A 490 -75.95 44.48 11.47
C ASN A 490 -77.12 45.25 12.13
N GLY A 491 -77.71 46.19 11.40
CA GLY A 491 -78.82 47.04 11.87
C GLY A 491 -78.41 48.25 12.73
N GLN A 492 -77.13 48.44 13.05
CA GLN A 492 -76.63 49.59 13.82
C GLN A 492 -75.94 50.62 12.93
N VAL A 493 -76.19 51.91 13.20
CA VAL A 493 -75.51 53.03 12.53
C VAL A 493 -74.07 53.13 13.07
N ILE A 494 -73.09 53.08 12.17
CA ILE A 494 -71.66 53.17 12.51
C ILE A 494 -71.17 54.61 12.41
N PHE A 495 -71.47 55.29 11.30
CA PHE A 495 -71.22 56.72 11.09
C PHE A 495 -72.20 57.27 10.05
N SER A 496 -72.40 58.59 10.06
CA SER A 496 -73.28 59.29 9.12
C SER A 496 -72.68 60.64 8.72
N THR A 497 -73.22 61.22 7.64
CA THR A 497 -73.03 62.64 7.34
C THR A 497 -73.79 63.50 8.35
#